data_AF-A0A1I5H5C4-F1
#
_entry.id   AF-A0A1I5H5C4-F1
#
_cell.length_a   1.000
_cell.length_b   1.000
_cell.length_c   1.000
_cell.angle_alpha   90.00
_cell.angle_beta   90.00
_cell.angle_gamma   90.00
#
_symmetry.space_group_name_H-M   'P 1'
#
loop_
_entity.id
_entity.type
_entity.pdbx_description
1 polymer ?
#
loop_
_entity_poly.entity_id
_entity_poly.type
_entity_poly.pdbx_seq_one_letter_code
_entity_poly.pdbx_strand_id
1 'polypeptide(L)' 'MSILSSIGRIATEYAATHARHRAARTLYLLPMDIRKDIGWPQVGDPGGPEAVNAHRPRVVIAR' A
#
# COMPACT_ATOMS: atom_id res chain seq x y z
N MET A 1 -19.17 16.08 -16.02
CA MET A 1 -18.29 15.93 -14.84
C MET A 1 -17.28 17.07 -14.83
N SER A 2 -16.98 17.65 -13.67
CA SER A 2 -15.99 18.73 -13.55
C SER A 2 -14.57 18.17 -13.47
N ILE A 3 -13.63 18.75 -14.24
CA ILE A 3 -12.21 18.38 -14.28
C ILE A 3 -11.58 18.42 -12.88
N LEU A 4 -12.00 19.37 -12.04
CA LEU A 4 -11.55 19.52 -10.66
C LEU A 4 -11.90 18.29 -9.81
N SER A 5 -13.07 17.70 -10.05
CA SER A 5 -13.53 16.50 -9.36
C SER A 5 -12.68 15.26 -9.72
N SER A 6 -12.29 15.13 -10.99
CA SER A 6 -11.36 14.08 -11.44
C SER A 6 -9.96 14.22 -10.83
N ILE A 7 -9.43 15.45 -10.76
CA ILE A 7 -8.11 15.71 -10.15
C ILE A 7 -8.16 15.43 -8.65
N GLY A 8 -9.21 15.87 -7.95
CA GLY A 8 -9.39 15.59 -6.52
C GLY A 8 -9.43 14.09 -6.20
N ARG A 9 -10.08 13.29 -7.06
CA ARG A 9 -10.09 11.84 -6.92
C ARG A 9 -8.70 11.24 -7.07
N ILE A 10 -7.94 11.63 -8.09
CA ILE A 10 -6.58 11.13 -8.32
C ILE A 10 -5.65 11.53 -7.17
N ALA A 11 -5.74 12.78 -6.69
CA ALA A 11 -4.96 13.25 -5.56
C ALA A 11 -5.24 12.43 -4.28
N THR A 12 -6.51 12.06 -4.06
CA THR A 12 -6.91 11.24 -2.91
C THR A 12 -6.36 9.81 -3.01
N GLU A 13 -6.48 9.19 -4.19
CA GLU A 13 -5.92 7.85 -4.45
C GLU A 13 -4.38 7.84 -4.32
N TYR A 14 -3.72 8.90 -4.81
CA TYR A 14 -2.28 9.10 -4.67
C TYR A 14 -1.86 9.28 -3.21
N ALA A 15 -2.54 10.13 -2.44
CA ALA A 15 -2.25 10.37 -1.03
C ALA A 15 -2.38 9.08 -0.20
N ALA A 16 -3.42 8.28 -0.44
CA ALA A 16 -3.60 6.99 0.23
C ALA A 16 -2.46 6.00 -0.08
N THR A 17 -2.02 5.96 -1.34
CA THR A 17 -0.91 5.11 -1.78
C THR A 17 0.41 5.57 -1.17
N HIS A 18 0.67 6.88 -1.20
CA HIS A 18 1.87 7.49 -0.64
C HIS A 18 1.96 7.30 0.89
N ALA A 19 0.84 7.44 1.60
CA ALA A 19 0.77 7.19 3.04
C ALA A 19 1.15 5.73 3.38
N ARG A 20 0.64 4.75 2.62
CA ARG A 20 1.03 3.33 2.78
C ARG A 20 2.52 3.11 2.53
N HIS A 21 3.08 3.72 1.48
CA HIS A 21 4.51 3.59 1.19
C HIS A 21 5.39 4.18 2.29
N ARG A 22 5.01 5.36 2.83
CA ARG A 22 5.72 5.95 3.98
C ARG A 22 5.61 5.11 5.23
N ALA A 23 4.42 4.58 5.53
CA ALA A 23 4.21 3.71 6.69
C ALA A 23 5.06 2.43 6.57
N ALA A 24 5.00 1.75 5.43
CA ALA A 24 5.82 0.57 5.16
C ALA A 24 7.32 0.88 5.31
N ARG A 25 7.80 2.00 4.73
CA ARG A 25 9.21 2.41 4.87
C ARG A 25 9.59 2.66 6.32
N THR A 26 8.74 3.31 7.10
CA THR A 26 8.97 3.56 8.53
C THR A 26 9.05 2.25 9.31
N LEU A 27 8.17 1.30 9.01
CA LEU A 27 8.18 -0.04 9.60
C LEU A 27 9.43 -0.83 9.19
N TYR A 28 9.94 -0.65 7.96
CA TYR A 28 11.21 -1.26 7.54
C TYR A 28 12.45 -0.68 8.23
N LEU A 29 12.38 0.57 8.71
CA LEU A 29 13.45 1.21 9.47
C LEU A 29 13.47 0.78 10.94
N LEU A 30 12.41 0.11 11.40
CA LEU A 30 12.30 -0.39 12.76
C LEU A 30 13.30 -1.55 13.00
N PRO A 31 13.88 -1.68 14.21
CA PRO A 31 14.75 -2.79 14.56
C PRO A 31 14.09 -4.16 14.31
N MET A 32 14.89 -5.17 13.95
CA MET A 32 14.38 -6.51 13.60
C MET A 32 13.56 -7.15 14.72
N ASP A 33 13.94 -6.94 15.99
CA ASP A 33 13.24 -7.52 17.13
C ASP A 33 11.79 -7.01 17.22
N ILE A 34 11.60 -5.69 17.10
CA ILE A 34 10.26 -5.09 17.12
C ILE A 34 9.42 -5.50 15.90
N ARG A 35 10.05 -5.67 14.73
CA ARG A 35 9.33 -6.15 13.53
C ARG A 35 8.82 -7.58 13.67
N LYS A 36 9.57 -8.43 14.36
CA LYS A 36 9.15 -9.82 14.64
C LYS A 36 7.98 -9.84 15.63
N ASP A 37 8.02 -9.01 16.66
CA ASP A 37 6.98 -8.96 17.69
C ASP A 37 5.61 -8.56 17.11
N ILE A 38 5.58 -7.75 16.05
CA ILE A 38 4.35 -7.33 15.36
C ILE A 38 3.99 -8.21 14.16
N GLY A 39 4.77 -9.24 13.85
CA GLY A 39 4.55 -10.13 12.71
C GLY A 39 4.75 -9.46 11.34
N TRP A 40 5.59 -8.42 11.24
CA TRP A 40 5.82 -7.70 9.98
C TRP A 40 6.71 -8.52 9.03
N PRO A 41 6.44 -8.53 7.71
CA PRO A 41 7.21 -9.33 6.75
C PRO A 41 8.69 -8.92 6.76
N GLN A 42 9.56 -9.94 6.80
CA GLN A 42 10.99 -9.72 6.77
C GLN A 42 11.46 -9.43 5.34
N VAL A 43 12.53 -8.63 5.21
CA VAL A 43 13.13 -8.32 3.91
C VAL A 43 13.62 -9.65 3.29
N GLY A 44 12.93 -10.13 2.26
CA GLY A 44 13.20 -11.43 1.61
C GLY A 44 12.07 -12.45 1.71
N ASP A 45 10.96 -12.14 2.40
CA ASP A 45 9.77 -12.99 2.39
C ASP A 45 9.08 -12.94 1.00
N PRO A 46 8.75 -14.10 0.39
CA PRO A 46 8.05 -14.14 -0.89
C PRO A 46 6.63 -13.52 -0.81
N GLY A 47 6.12 -13.25 0.39
CA GLY A 47 4.89 -12.50 0.67
C GLY A 47 5.11 -11.00 0.86
N GLY A 48 6.16 -10.41 0.27
CA GLY A 48 6.40 -8.97 0.26
C GLY A 48 5.21 -8.13 -0.26
N PRO A 49 5.32 -6.79 -0.30
CA PRO A 49 4.18 -5.86 -0.51
C PRO A 49 3.36 -6.08 -1.80
N GLU A 50 3.81 -6.95 -2.69
CA GLU A 50 3.06 -7.48 -3.84
C GLU A 50 1.89 -8.41 -3.43
N ALA A 51 2.05 -9.26 -2.41
CA ALA A 51 1.03 -10.21 -1.97
C ALA A 51 -0.21 -9.51 -1.36
N VAL A 52 -0.01 -8.36 -0.70
CA VAL A 52 -1.12 -7.53 -0.19
C VAL A 52 -1.87 -6.85 -1.33
N ASN A 53 -1.20 -6.58 -2.47
CA ASN A 53 -1.84 -6.01 -3.66
C ASN A 53 -2.61 -7.07 -4.46
N ALA A 54 -2.21 -8.35 -4.38
CA ALA A 54 -2.91 -9.46 -5.03
C ALA A 54 -4.34 -9.69 -4.48
N HIS A 55 -4.68 -9.13 -3.33
CA HIS A 55 -6.02 -9.15 -2.75
C HIS A 55 -6.88 -7.92 -3.08
N ARG A 56 -6.46 -7.05 -4.01
CA ARG A 56 -7.37 -6.06 -4.57
C ARG A 56 -8.37 -6.82 -5.46
N PRO A 57 -9.68 -6.84 -5.14
CA PRO A 57 -10.64 -7.42 -6.05
C PRO A 57 -10.49 -6.69 -7.38
N ARG A 58 -10.13 -7.45 -8.44
CA ARG A 58 -10.17 -6.94 -9.81
C ARG A 58 -11.60 -6.45 -9.98
N VAL A 59 -11.80 -5.14 -9.93
CA VAL A 59 -13.06 -4.53 -10.35
C VAL A 59 -13.12 -4.85 -11.84
N VAL A 60 -13.82 -5.94 -12.16
CA VAL A 60 -14.11 -6.34 -13.52
C VAL A 60 -15.01 -5.25 -14.07
N ILE A 61 -14.40 -4.35 -14.84
CA ILE A 61 -15.15 -3.39 -15.63
C ILE A 61 -15.73 -4.21 -16.79
N ALA A 62 -16.93 -4.75 -16.58
CA ALA A 62 -17.72 -5.33 -17.65
C ALA A 62 -18.05 -4.20 -18.64
N ARG A 63 -17.65 -4.38 -19.89
CA ARG A 63 -17.98 -3.52 -21.03
C ARG A 63 -19.20 -4.09 -21.75
#